data_AF-A0A7W4GSE5-F1
#
_entry.id   AF-A0A7W4GSE5-F1
#
_cell.length_a   1.000
_cell.length_b   1.000
_cell.length_c   1.000
_cell.angle_alpha   90.00
_cell.angle_beta   90.00
_cell.angle_gamma   90.00
#
_symmetry.space_group_name_H-M   'P 1'
#
loop_
_entity.id
_entity.type
_entity.pdbx_description
1 polymer ?
#
loop_
_entity_poly.entity_id
_entity_poly.type
_entity_poly.pdbx_seq_one_letter_code
_entity_poly.pdbx_strand_id
1 'polypeptide(L)'
;MNNQIYQEILKLYEKYLLKPASEFLIQDYNDFEQEMWNLKEKFSYESSPFLLLPDPAKDADFFMMNASSDGFVEPNLADKQKYLDMMQESY
;
A
#
# COMPACT_ATOMS: atom_id res chain seq x y z
N MET A 1 -11.79 -14.53 1.74
CA MET A 1 -11.02 -13.52 2.50
C MET A 1 -11.71 -13.32 3.84
N ASN A 2 -10.96 -13.28 4.96
CA ASN A 2 -11.59 -12.96 6.25
C ASN A 2 -12.13 -11.53 6.17
N ASN A 3 -13.45 -11.34 6.36
CA ASN A 3 -14.07 -10.04 6.14
C ASN A 3 -13.50 -8.97 7.09
N GLN A 4 -12.95 -9.38 8.24
CA GLN A 4 -12.34 -8.46 9.21
C GLN A 4 -10.97 -7.92 8.76
N ILE A 5 -10.09 -8.76 8.19
CA ILE A 5 -8.77 -8.29 7.75
C ILE A 5 -8.91 -7.33 6.56
N TYR A 6 -9.85 -7.60 5.66
CA TYR A 6 -10.13 -6.72 4.52
C TYR A 6 -10.59 -5.32 4.96
N GLN A 7 -11.45 -5.24 5.97
CA GLN A 7 -11.90 -3.97 6.52
C GLN A 7 -10.77 -3.19 7.21
N GLU A 8 -9.82 -3.87 7.84
CA GLU A 8 -8.64 -3.21 8.40
C GLU A 8 -7.70 -2.71 7.30
N ILE A 9 -7.50 -3.49 6.23
CA ILE A 9 -6.74 -3.06 5.05
C ILE A 9 -7.36 -1.78 4.47
N LEU A 10 -8.67 -1.76 4.21
CA LEU A 10 -9.38 -0.56 3.72
C LEU A 10 -9.12 0.69 4.57
N LYS A 11 -9.15 0.58 5.90
CA LYS A 11 -8.84 1.71 6.78
C LYS A 11 -7.40 2.21 6.64
N LEU A 12 -6.45 1.31 6.40
CA LEU A 12 -5.05 1.71 6.14
C LEU A 12 -4.94 2.44 4.80
N TYR A 13 -5.63 1.96 3.75
CA TYR A 13 -5.69 2.66 2.46
C TYR A 13 -6.23 4.08 2.61
N GLU A 14 -7.38 4.23 3.27
CA GLU A 14 -7.99 5.55 3.49
C GLU A 14 -7.09 6.48 4.31
N LYS A 15 -6.36 5.94 5.29
CA LYS A 15 -5.51 6.73 6.18
C LYS A 15 -4.23 7.22 5.51
N TYR A 16 -3.55 6.37 4.75
CA TYR A 16 -2.21 6.64 4.24
C TYR A 16 -2.19 7.00 2.76
N LEU A 17 -3.10 6.45 1.96
CA LEU A 17 -3.02 6.49 0.50
C LEU A 17 -4.08 7.40 -0.13
N LEU A 18 -5.19 7.67 0.56
CA LEU A 18 -6.26 8.54 0.04
C LEU A 18 -5.90 10.03 0.16
N LYS A 19 -4.93 10.46 -0.66
CA LYS A 19 -4.44 11.84 -0.73
C LYS A 19 -3.91 12.16 -2.13
N PRO A 20 -3.81 13.44 -2.52
CA PRO A 20 -3.24 13.83 -3.82
C PRO A 20 -1.78 13.40 -3.96
N ALA A 21 -1.35 13.03 -5.17
CA ALA A 21 0.04 12.63 -5.44
C ALA A 21 1.09 13.70 -5.08
N SER A 22 0.69 14.99 -5.11
CA SER A 22 1.55 16.11 -4.68
C SER A 22 1.79 16.16 -3.18
N GLU A 23 0.90 15.54 -2.39
CA GLU A 23 0.94 15.50 -0.92
C GLU A 23 1.37 14.14 -0.39
N PHE A 24 1.29 13.10 -1.23
CA PHE A 24 1.77 11.77 -0.92
C PHE A 24 3.29 11.73 -0.81
N LEU A 25 3.79 11.15 0.29
CA LEU A 25 5.21 11.00 0.58
C LEU A 25 5.62 9.54 0.63
N ILE A 26 6.89 9.24 0.42
CA ILE A 26 7.41 7.87 0.61
C ILE A 26 7.18 7.36 2.04
N GLN A 27 7.12 8.27 3.03
CA GLN A 27 6.79 7.89 4.39
C GLN A 27 5.36 7.37 4.53
N ASP A 28 4.40 7.88 3.76
CA ASP A 28 3.03 7.37 3.78
C ASP A 28 2.97 5.92 3.29
N TYR A 29 3.75 5.61 2.23
CA TYR A 29 3.94 4.24 1.76
C TYR A 29 4.59 3.35 2.82
N ASN A 30 5.69 3.81 3.44
CA ASN A 30 6.41 3.04 4.44
C ASN A 30 5.55 2.76 5.70
N ASP A 31 4.79 3.75 6.16
CA ASP A 31 3.87 3.59 7.29
C ASP A 31 2.74 2.61 6.94
N PHE A 32 2.19 2.70 5.72
CA PHE A 32 1.21 1.74 5.21
C PHE A 32 1.80 0.32 5.17
N GLU A 33 3.02 0.16 4.66
CA GLU A 33 3.68 -1.15 4.55
C GLU A 33 3.87 -1.78 5.93
N GLN A 34 4.35 -0.98 6.89
CA GLN A 34 4.54 -1.42 8.27
C GLN A 34 3.22 -1.86 8.91
N GLU A 35 2.14 -1.10 8.75
CA GLU A 35 0.84 -1.47 9.32
C GLU A 35 0.24 -2.71 8.64
N MET A 36 0.45 -2.89 7.33
CA MET A 36 0.09 -4.11 6.62
C MET A 36 0.80 -5.33 7.24
N TRP A 37 2.10 -5.22 7.56
CA TRP A 37 2.84 -6.26 8.27
C TRP A 37 2.29 -6.51 9.68
N ASN A 38 1.89 -5.47 10.42
CA ASN A 38 1.26 -5.63 11.73
C ASN A 38 -0.07 -6.42 11.66
N LEU A 39 -0.83 -6.29 10.58
CA LEU A 39 -2.05 -7.10 10.36
C LEU A 39 -1.73 -8.59 10.25
N LYS A 40 -0.57 -8.95 9.69
CA LYS A 40 -0.12 -10.34 9.63
C LYS A 40 -0.02 -10.94 11.03
N GLU A 41 0.62 -10.23 11.95
CA GLU A 41 0.78 -10.66 13.33
C GLU A 41 -0.58 -10.73 14.06
N LYS A 42 -1.39 -9.67 13.93
CA LYS A 42 -2.72 -9.55 14.55
C LYS A 42 -3.67 -10.68 14.16
N PHE A 43 -3.64 -11.11 12.90
CA PHE A 43 -4.53 -12.16 12.38
C PHE A 43 -3.84 -13.52 12.22
N SER A 44 -2.59 -13.67 12.65
CA SER A 44 -1.80 -14.92 12.54
C SER A 44 -1.75 -15.50 11.12
N TYR A 45 -1.60 -14.63 10.11
CA TYR A 45 -1.45 -15.05 8.72
C TYR A 45 -0.02 -15.57 8.47
N GLU A 46 0.13 -16.73 7.83
CA GLU A 46 1.46 -17.27 7.51
C GLU A 46 2.11 -16.56 6.31
N SER A 47 1.29 -16.23 5.31
CA SER A 47 1.73 -15.59 4.06
C SER A 47 1.87 -14.07 4.20
N SER A 48 2.48 -13.43 3.19
CA SER A 48 2.57 -11.97 3.13
C SER A 48 1.15 -11.35 3.10
N PRO A 49 0.88 -10.30 3.90
CA PRO A 49 -0.41 -9.61 3.89
C PRO A 49 -0.68 -8.92 2.55
N PHE A 50 0.35 -8.65 1.75
CA PHE A 50 0.23 -8.10 0.39
C PHE A 50 -0.38 -9.09 -0.61
N LEU A 51 -0.35 -10.40 -0.32
CA LEU A 51 -1.07 -11.40 -1.12
C LEU A 51 -2.59 -11.36 -0.90
N LEU A 52 -3.06 -10.58 0.08
CA LEU A 52 -4.48 -10.35 0.32
C LEU A 52 -5.02 -9.16 -0.48
N LEU A 53 -4.13 -8.37 -1.09
CA LEU A 53 -4.52 -7.24 -1.90
C LEU A 53 -5.14 -7.71 -3.23
N PRO A 54 -6.18 -7.04 -3.74
CA PRO A 54 -6.65 -7.27 -5.10
C PRO A 54 -5.58 -6.89 -6.12
N ASP A 55 -5.64 -7.46 -7.31
CA ASP A 55 -5.00 -6.83 -8.47
C ASP A 55 -5.90 -5.64 -8.88
N PRO A 56 -5.37 -4.42 -9.13
CA PRO A 56 -3.95 -4.08 -9.37
C PRO A 56 -3.11 -3.62 -8.16
N ALA A 57 -3.63 -3.53 -6.94
CA ALA A 57 -2.89 -3.05 -5.77
C ALA A 57 -1.62 -3.86 -5.44
N LYS A 58 -1.65 -5.17 -5.71
CA LYS A 58 -0.47 -6.02 -5.60
C LYS A 58 0.66 -5.59 -6.55
N ASP A 59 0.32 -5.21 -7.78
CA ASP A 59 1.30 -4.73 -8.76
C ASP A 59 1.79 -3.32 -8.43
N ALA A 60 0.94 -2.51 -7.78
CA ALA A 60 1.27 -1.16 -7.33
C ALA A 60 2.41 -1.18 -6.30
N ASP A 61 2.36 -2.11 -5.35
CA ASP A 61 3.40 -2.31 -4.33
C ASP A 61 4.76 -2.59 -4.96
N PHE A 62 4.81 -3.57 -5.87
CA PHE A 62 6.04 -3.90 -6.61
C PHE A 62 6.56 -2.69 -7.41
N PHE A 63 5.67 -1.95 -8.06
CA PHE A 63 6.03 -0.75 -8.79
C PHE A 63 6.65 0.33 -7.87
N MET A 64 6.05 0.59 -6.71
CA MET A 64 6.51 1.61 -5.77
C MET A 64 7.89 1.29 -5.15
N MET A 65 8.15 0.02 -4.83
CA MET A 65 9.48 -0.42 -4.38
C MET A 65 10.56 -0.11 -5.43
N ASN A 66 10.27 -0.35 -6.71
CA ASN A 66 11.22 -0.03 -7.79
C ASN A 66 11.36 1.48 -8.01
N ALA A 67 10.27 2.24 -7.89
CA ALA A 67 10.29 3.69 -8.07
C ALA A 67 11.07 4.43 -6.96
N SER A 68 11.08 3.88 -5.75
CA SER A 68 11.78 4.43 -4.58
C SER A 68 13.19 3.86 -4.37
N SER A 69 13.67 3.02 -5.29
CA SER A 69 14.91 2.21 -5.23
C SER A 69 15.00 1.28 -4.00
N ASP A 70 15.13 1.85 -2.80
CA ASP A 70 15.32 1.15 -1.53
C ASP A 70 14.22 1.50 -0.51
N GLY A 71 13.11 2.12 -0.93
CA GLY A 71 12.06 2.62 0.00
C GLY A 71 12.40 3.92 0.72
N PHE A 72 13.55 4.53 0.40
CA PHE A 72 14.02 5.79 1.02
C PHE A 72 14.04 6.98 0.06
N VAL A 73 14.08 6.73 -1.25
CA VAL A 73 14.09 7.80 -2.24
C VAL A 73 12.67 8.19 -2.57
N GLU A 74 12.37 9.48 -2.45
CA GLU A 74 11.07 10.02 -2.84
C GLU A 74 10.85 9.84 -4.34
N PRO A 75 9.81 9.10 -4.78
CA PRO A 75 9.51 8.93 -6.18
C PRO A 75 9.12 10.26 -6.83
N ASN A 76 9.24 10.35 -8.16
CA ASN A 76 8.74 11.52 -8.86
C ASN A 76 7.19 11.55 -8.85
N LEU A 77 6.62 12.72 -9.18
CA LEU A 77 5.17 12.91 -9.13
C LEU A 77 4.38 11.93 -10.04
N ALA A 78 4.92 11.56 -11.19
CA ALA A 78 4.25 10.65 -12.12
C ALA A 78 4.21 9.22 -11.54
N ASP A 79 5.28 8.78 -10.90
CA ASP A 79 5.33 7.48 -10.24
C ASP A 79 4.37 7.44 -9.05
N LYS A 80 4.34 8.49 -8.22
CA LYS A 80 3.34 8.60 -7.13
C LYS A 80 1.92 8.50 -7.65
N GLN A 81 1.60 9.25 -8.70
CA GLN A 81 0.25 9.25 -9.28
C GLN A 81 -0.13 7.85 -9.77
N LYS A 82 0.77 7.20 -10.52
CA LYS A 82 0.52 5.85 -11.03
C LYS A 82 0.28 4.84 -9.90
N TYR A 83 1.07 4.90 -8.84
CA TYR A 83 0.86 4.03 -7.69
C TYR A 83 -0.51 4.26 -7.05
N LEU A 84 -0.88 5.52 -6.78
CA LEU A 84 -2.16 5.85 -6.18
C LEU A 84 -3.35 5.46 -7.05
N ASP A 85 -3.24 5.64 -8.38
CA ASP A 85 -4.26 5.21 -9.33
C ASP A 85 -4.49 3.69 -9.27
N MET A 86 -3.40 2.90 -9.27
CA MET A 86 -3.48 1.44 -9.15
C MET A 86 -4.04 1.00 -7.78
N MET A 87 -3.69 1.71 -6.70
CA MET A 87 -4.27 1.45 -5.38
C MET A 87 -5.77 1.75 -5.36
N GLN A 88 -6.20 2.86 -5.97
CA GLN A 88 -7.61 3.27 -6.02
C GLN A 88 -8.46 2.36 -6.91
N GLU A 89 -7.93 1.82 -8.01
CA GLU A 89 -8.67 0.87 -8.86
C GLU A 89 -9.05 -0.43 -8.12
N SER A 90 -8.38 -0.73 -7.00
CA SER A 90 -8.57 -1.96 -6.24
C SER A 90 -9.64 -1.88 -5.14
N TYR A 91 -10.13 -0.68 -4.80
CA TYR A 91 -11.01 -0.42 -3.65
C TYR A 91 -12.11 0.60 -3.96
#